data_AF-A0A955T9T4-F1
#
_entry.id   AF-A0A955T9T4-F1
#
_cell.length_a   1.000
_cell.length_b   1.000
_cell.length_c   1.000
_cell.angle_alpha   90.00
_cell.angle_beta   90.00
_cell.angle_gamma   90.00
#
_symmetry.space_group_name_H-M   'P 1'
#
loop_
_entity.id
_entity.type
_entity.pdbx_description
1 polymer ?
#
loop_
_entity_poly.entity_id
_entity_poly.type
_entity_poly.pdbx_seq_one_letter_code
_entity_poly.pdbx_strand_id
1 'polypeptide(L)'
;MCKLRFGFLLVAGMALSVGFANEGSHASLEDLSVLRNEQTHRTSSSDANDWQNGNADARPIEPGDTLTLAELEGPGEIRHLWFTISAEDPDYPQSLVFRVYYDDSEVPGVECPLGDFFAVGHGLKRAYQ
;
A
#
# COMPACT_ATOMS: atom_id res chain seq x y z
N MET A 1 -27.99 -10.15 -3.55
CA MET A 1 -29.12 -11.10 -3.31
C MET A 1 -28.60 -12.26 -2.47
N CYS A 2 -29.01 -12.31 -1.21
CA CYS A 2 -28.47 -13.22 -0.18
C CYS A 2 -29.22 -14.56 -0.17
N LYS A 3 -28.50 -15.69 -0.16
CA LYS A 3 -29.06 -17.03 0.11
C LYS A 3 -28.43 -17.55 1.41
N LEU A 4 -29.24 -17.55 2.46
CA LEU A 4 -28.95 -18.13 3.77
C LEU A 4 -29.19 -19.64 3.72
N ARG A 5 -28.20 -20.45 4.12
CA ARG A 5 -28.40 -21.87 4.44
C ARG A 5 -27.70 -22.24 5.75
N PHE A 6 -28.53 -22.60 6.73
CA PHE A 6 -28.20 -23.27 7.98
C PHE A 6 -27.76 -24.71 7.69
N GLY A 7 -26.66 -25.17 8.28
CA GLY A 7 -26.22 -26.55 8.12
C GLY A 7 -25.02 -26.95 8.97
N PHE A 8 -25.32 -27.59 10.09
CA PHE A 8 -24.52 -28.59 10.81
C PHE A 8 -23.16 -28.22 11.42
N LEU A 9 -23.18 -28.19 12.75
CA LEU A 9 -22.02 -28.23 13.64
C LEU A 9 -21.34 -29.61 13.52
N LEU A 10 -20.06 -29.65 13.15
CA LEU A 10 -19.19 -30.79 13.39
C LEU A 10 -17.84 -30.25 13.88
N VAL A 11 -17.61 -30.44 15.17
CA VAL A 11 -16.35 -30.12 15.84
C VAL A 11 -15.32 -31.16 15.41
N ALA A 12 -14.31 -30.72 14.66
CA ALA A 12 -13.05 -31.45 14.49
C ALA A 12 -11.92 -30.50 14.89
N GLY A 13 -11.34 -30.77 16.06
CA GLY A 13 -10.18 -30.06 16.54
C GLY A 13 -8.99 -30.24 15.61
N MET A 14 -8.46 -29.14 15.12
CA MET A 14 -7.08 -29.03 14.68
C MET A 14 -6.63 -27.64 15.12
N ALA A 15 -5.98 -27.57 16.28
CA ALA A 15 -5.19 -26.41 16.63
C ALA A 15 -3.98 -26.41 15.68
N LEU A 16 -4.18 -25.84 14.49
CA LEU A 16 -3.10 -25.40 13.63
C LEU A 16 -2.44 -24.26 14.40
N SER A 17 -1.35 -24.57 15.09
CA SER A 17 -0.32 -23.59 15.35
C SER A 17 0.14 -23.08 13.98
N VAL A 18 -0.45 -21.98 13.52
CA VAL A 18 0.17 -21.16 12.48
C VAL A 18 1.44 -20.65 13.14
N GLY A 19 2.53 -21.38 12.91
CA GLY A 19 3.84 -20.81 13.11
C GLY A 19 3.91 -19.63 12.16
N PHE A 20 3.88 -18.41 12.70
CA PHE A 20 4.42 -17.28 11.97
C PHE A 20 5.89 -17.61 11.73
N ALA A 21 6.19 -18.14 10.55
CA ALA A 21 7.55 -18.20 10.07
C ALA A 21 8.01 -16.76 9.99
N ASN A 22 8.93 -16.39 10.87
CA ASN A 22 9.67 -15.15 10.78
C ASN A 22 10.63 -15.32 9.58
N GLU A 23 10.13 -15.07 8.36
CA GLU A 23 11.00 -14.87 7.20
C GLU A 23 11.87 -13.66 7.50
N GLY A 24 13.16 -13.93 7.68
CA GLY A 24 14.13 -12.95 8.18
C GLY A 24 14.11 -11.69 7.34
N SER A 25 14.10 -10.54 8.00
CA SER A 25 14.29 -9.25 7.38
C SER A 25 15.50 -9.28 6.43
N HIS A 26 15.26 -9.16 5.12
CA HIS A 26 16.26 -9.15 4.05
C HIS A 26 17.03 -7.83 3.99
N ALA A 27 17.58 -7.40 5.12
CA ALA A 27 18.33 -6.16 5.27
C ALA A 27 19.85 -6.34 5.16
N SER A 28 20.36 -7.59 5.11
CA SER A 28 21.79 -7.86 5.02
C SER A 28 22.25 -8.08 3.58
N LEU A 29 23.45 -7.60 3.26
CA LEU A 29 24.06 -7.72 1.93
C LEU A 29 24.48 -9.16 1.59
N GLU A 30 24.54 -10.03 2.59
CA GLU A 30 25.05 -11.40 2.51
C GLU A 30 24.24 -12.29 1.57
N ASP A 31 22.98 -11.91 1.35
CA ASP A 31 21.97 -12.74 0.68
C ASP A 31 21.58 -12.19 -0.71
N LEU A 32 22.22 -11.12 -1.18
CA LEU A 32 21.91 -10.48 -2.47
C LEU A 32 22.14 -11.39 -3.69
N SER A 33 23.06 -12.35 -3.57
CA SER A 33 23.41 -13.27 -4.67
C SER A 33 22.52 -14.52 -4.72
N VAL A 34 21.66 -14.72 -3.72
CA VAL A 34 20.79 -15.89 -3.66
C VAL A 34 19.58 -15.67 -4.55
N LEU A 35 19.36 -16.60 -5.47
CA LEU A 35 18.18 -16.56 -6.34
C LEU A 35 16.92 -16.85 -5.52
N ARG A 36 15.93 -15.98 -5.68
CA ARG A 36 14.64 -16.05 -5.00
C ARG A 36 13.54 -16.46 -5.97
N ASN A 37 12.56 -17.19 -5.46
CA ASN A 37 11.37 -17.57 -6.22
C ASN A 37 10.24 -16.58 -5.92
N GLU A 38 10.43 -15.36 -6.36
CA GLU A 38 9.51 -14.24 -6.13
C GLU A 38 9.28 -13.49 -7.45
N GLN A 39 8.15 -12.80 -7.54
CA GLN A 39 7.84 -11.95 -8.69
C GLN A 39 7.76 -10.50 -8.26
N THR A 40 8.46 -9.63 -8.99
CA THR A 40 8.35 -8.19 -8.77
C THR A 40 7.13 -7.64 -9.51
N HIS A 41 6.36 -6.82 -8.81
CA HIS A 41 5.23 -6.07 -9.35
C HIS A 41 5.40 -4.58 -9.09
N ARG A 42 4.73 -3.75 -9.88
CA ARG A 42 4.70 -2.30 -9.72
C ARG A 42 3.37 -1.73 -10.18
N THR A 43 2.78 -0.90 -9.31
CA THR A 43 1.68 0.00 -9.68
C THR A 43 2.22 1.43 -9.65
N SER A 44 1.86 2.22 -10.66
CA SER A 44 2.35 3.60 -10.82
C SER A 44 1.31 4.49 -11.47
N SER A 45 1.49 5.80 -11.35
CA SER A 45 0.64 6.82 -11.96
C SER A 45 0.85 7.01 -13.47
N SER A 46 1.70 6.19 -14.10
CA SER A 46 2.00 6.19 -15.54
C SER A 46 0.76 6.38 -16.42
N ASP A 47 0.94 7.08 -17.54
CA ASP A 47 -0.13 7.39 -18.49
C ASP A 47 -0.87 6.11 -18.91
N ALA A 48 -2.16 6.06 -18.58
CA ALA A 48 -2.98 4.88 -18.86
C ALA A 48 -3.36 4.76 -20.34
N ASN A 49 -3.33 5.86 -21.10
CA ASN A 49 -3.70 5.88 -22.51
C ASN A 49 -2.50 5.56 -23.41
N ASP A 50 -1.32 6.08 -23.05
CA ASP A 50 -0.07 5.80 -23.77
C ASP A 50 1.13 5.80 -22.82
N TRP A 51 1.42 4.65 -22.21
CA TRP A 51 2.54 4.53 -21.28
C TRP A 51 3.93 4.60 -21.96
N GLN A 52 4.01 4.47 -23.29
CA GLN A 52 5.29 4.45 -24.02
C GLN A 52 5.69 5.83 -24.53
N ASN A 53 4.71 6.63 -24.98
CA ASN A 53 4.97 7.94 -25.60
C ASN A 53 4.15 9.08 -24.98
N GLY A 54 3.24 8.79 -24.04
CA GLY A 54 2.48 9.77 -23.28
C GLY A 54 3.25 10.31 -22.08
N ASN A 55 2.70 11.37 -21.49
CA ASN A 55 3.27 12.06 -20.33
C ASN A 55 2.17 12.52 -19.35
N ALA A 56 0.98 11.92 -19.39
CA ALA A 56 -0.05 12.13 -18.37
C ALA A 56 0.18 11.17 -17.19
N ASP A 57 1.35 11.27 -16.55
CA ASP A 57 1.86 10.37 -15.51
C ASP A 57 1.57 10.84 -14.08
N ALA A 58 0.59 11.74 -13.91
CA ALA A 58 0.08 12.23 -12.64
C ALA A 58 -1.44 12.04 -12.54
N ARG A 59 -1.95 11.91 -11.31
CA ARG A 59 -3.38 11.72 -11.03
C ARG A 59 -3.91 12.91 -10.20
N PRO A 60 -4.87 13.69 -10.72
CA PRO A 60 -5.48 14.77 -9.96
C PRO A 60 -6.43 14.20 -8.90
N ILE A 61 -6.58 14.93 -7.79
CA ILE A 61 -7.53 14.65 -6.71
C ILE A 61 -8.17 15.97 -6.33
N GLU A 62 -9.48 16.08 -6.47
CA GLU A 62 -10.21 17.29 -6.10
C GLU A 62 -10.43 17.36 -4.57
N PRO A 63 -10.71 18.54 -4.02
CA PRO A 63 -10.97 18.67 -2.59
C PRO A 63 -12.12 17.78 -2.10
N GLY A 64 -11.81 16.92 -1.12
CA GLY A 64 -12.76 15.96 -0.54
C GLY A 64 -12.85 14.62 -1.27
N ASP A 65 -12.23 14.49 -2.44
CA ASP A 65 -12.20 13.23 -3.18
C ASP A 65 -11.18 12.26 -2.59
N THR A 66 -11.38 10.98 -2.90
CA THR A 66 -10.46 9.89 -2.56
C THR A 66 -10.03 9.19 -3.84
N LEU A 67 -8.72 9.01 -3.99
CA LEU A 67 -8.13 8.26 -5.10
C LEU A 67 -7.57 6.93 -4.61
N THR A 68 -8.07 5.83 -5.17
CA THR A 68 -7.44 4.52 -5.02
C THR A 68 -6.16 4.46 -5.85
N LEU A 69 -5.03 4.30 -5.19
CA LEU A 69 -3.71 4.28 -5.84
C LEU A 69 -3.34 2.90 -6.39
N ALA A 70 -3.71 1.83 -5.66
CA ALA A 70 -3.46 0.46 -6.03
C ALA A 70 -4.49 -0.46 -5.34
N GLU A 71 -4.97 -1.46 -6.09
CA GLU A 71 -5.67 -2.64 -5.59
C GLU A 71 -4.80 -3.83 -5.97
N LEU A 72 -4.35 -4.60 -4.98
CA LEU A 72 -3.39 -5.69 -5.18
C LEU A 72 -3.99 -6.98 -4.64
N GLU A 73 -3.95 -8.03 -5.44
CA GLU A 73 -4.48 -9.35 -5.08
C GLU A 73 -3.35 -10.33 -4.78
N GLY A 74 -3.58 -11.18 -3.77
CA GLY A 74 -2.65 -12.24 -3.38
C GLY A 74 -1.60 -11.82 -2.36
N PRO A 75 -0.78 -12.77 -1.89
CA PRO A 75 0.25 -12.51 -0.90
C PRO A 75 1.40 -11.70 -1.50
N GLY A 76 1.94 -10.76 -0.73
CA GLY A 76 3.10 -9.97 -1.14
C GLY A 76 3.53 -8.97 -0.09
N GLU A 77 4.64 -8.30 -0.37
CA GLU A 77 5.19 -7.23 0.48
C GLU A 77 5.40 -5.95 -0.34
N ILE A 78 5.00 -4.82 0.23
CA ILE A 78 5.34 -3.51 -0.31
C ILE A 78 6.72 -3.11 0.21
N ARG A 79 7.73 -3.21 -0.65
CA ARG A 79 9.11 -2.85 -0.31
C ARG A 79 9.50 -1.42 -0.62
N HIS A 80 8.75 -0.75 -1.49
CA HIS A 80 9.11 0.59 -1.96
C HIS A 80 7.88 1.40 -2.32
N LEU A 81 7.79 2.60 -1.75
CA LEU A 81 6.77 3.61 -2.02
C LEU A 81 7.46 4.93 -2.37
N TRP A 82 6.97 5.62 -3.38
CA TRP A 82 7.49 6.91 -3.79
C TRP A 82 6.35 7.81 -4.24
N PHE A 83 6.36 9.06 -3.78
CA PHE A 83 5.36 10.08 -4.08
C PHE A 83 6.04 11.42 -4.36
N THR A 84 5.48 12.15 -5.31
CA THR A 84 5.72 13.59 -5.48
C THR A 84 4.38 14.25 -5.69
N ILE A 85 4.10 15.30 -4.92
CA ILE A 85 2.81 15.98 -4.93
C ILE A 85 3.00 17.38 -5.49
N SER A 86 2.23 17.69 -6.55
CA SER A 86 2.01 19.04 -7.03
C SER A 86 0.64 19.48 -6.55
N ALA A 87 0.59 20.42 -5.62
CA ALA A 87 -0.66 20.91 -5.04
C ALA A 87 -0.64 22.44 -4.93
N GLU A 88 -1.80 23.04 -5.14
CA GLU A 88 -2.02 24.47 -4.87
C GLU A 88 -2.10 24.74 -3.37
N ASP A 89 -2.62 23.78 -2.59
CA ASP A 89 -2.66 23.83 -1.14
C ASP A 89 -1.23 23.83 -0.56
N PRO A 90 -0.80 24.92 0.11
CA PRO A 90 0.51 24.96 0.73
C PRO A 90 0.66 23.92 1.86
N ASP A 91 -0.43 23.52 2.50
CA ASP A 91 -0.50 22.62 3.66
C ASP A 91 -0.88 21.18 3.27
N TYR A 92 -0.74 20.83 1.97
CA TYR A 92 -1.01 19.48 1.46
C TYR A 92 -0.39 18.32 2.26
N PRO A 93 0.80 18.45 2.90
CA PRO A 93 1.36 17.35 3.69
C PRO A 93 0.48 16.94 4.87
N GLN A 94 -0.38 17.86 5.37
CA GLN A 94 -1.35 17.58 6.43
C GLN A 94 -2.78 17.37 5.93
N SER A 95 -3.16 17.95 4.79
CA SER A 95 -4.52 17.81 4.25
C SER A 95 -4.74 16.53 3.47
N LEU A 96 -3.71 15.96 2.85
CA LEU A 96 -3.77 14.63 2.22
C LEU A 96 -3.59 13.52 3.24
N VAL A 97 -4.54 12.60 3.32
CA VAL A 97 -4.49 11.43 4.21
C VAL A 97 -4.18 10.18 3.40
N PHE A 98 -3.11 9.49 3.78
CA PHE A 98 -2.72 8.21 3.21
C PHE A 98 -3.34 7.06 4.01
N ARG A 99 -3.97 6.11 3.30
CA ARG A 99 -4.62 4.95 3.90
C ARG A 99 -4.14 3.66 3.23
N VAL A 100 -3.91 2.63 4.04
CA VAL A 100 -3.61 1.27 3.59
C VAL A 100 -4.55 0.30 4.30
N TYR A 101 -5.18 -0.55 3.51
CA TYR A 101 -6.09 -1.61 3.94
C TYR A 101 -5.42 -2.95 3.65
N TYR A 102 -5.55 -3.89 4.58
CA TYR A 102 -4.98 -5.24 4.46
C TYR A 102 -6.11 -6.27 4.53
N ASP A 103 -6.00 -7.35 3.76
CA ASP A 103 -6.86 -8.55 3.84
C ASP A 103 -8.37 -8.26 3.87
N ASP A 104 -8.85 -7.41 2.95
CA ASP A 104 -10.26 -6.99 2.83
C ASP A 104 -10.86 -6.32 4.08
N SER A 105 -10.01 -5.85 5.02
CA SER A 105 -10.45 -5.14 6.21
C SER A 105 -11.11 -3.80 5.86
N GLU A 106 -12.31 -3.55 6.41
CA GLU A 106 -12.98 -2.24 6.32
C GLU A 106 -12.26 -1.15 7.13
N VAL A 107 -11.42 -1.55 8.09
CA VAL A 107 -10.63 -0.63 8.93
C VAL A 107 -9.21 -0.54 8.38
N PRO A 108 -8.66 0.66 8.13
CA PRO A 108 -7.30 0.80 7.63
C PRO A 108 -6.27 0.39 8.69
N GLY A 109 -5.24 -0.35 8.26
CA GLY A 109 -4.09 -0.68 9.11
C GLY A 109 -3.10 0.48 9.23
N VAL A 110 -3.07 1.37 8.23
CA VAL A 110 -2.34 2.63 8.24
C VAL A 110 -3.31 3.74 7.87
N GLU A 111 -3.42 4.76 8.71
CA GLU A 111 -4.13 6.00 8.41
C GLU A 111 -3.37 7.17 9.04
N CYS A 112 -2.80 8.04 8.22
CA CYS A 112 -2.08 9.23 8.68
C CYS A 112 -1.98 10.29 7.58
N PRO A 113 -1.69 11.55 7.92
CA PRO A 113 -1.34 12.55 6.92
C PRO A 113 -0.13 12.10 6.09
N LEU A 114 -0.13 12.41 4.79
CA LEU A 114 0.90 11.96 3.86
C LEU A 114 2.30 12.47 4.26
N GLY A 115 2.40 13.70 4.75
CA GLY A 115 3.66 14.26 5.26
C GLY A 115 4.18 13.49 6.47
N ASP A 116 3.31 13.18 7.42
CA ASP A 116 3.66 12.45 8.64
C ASP A 116 4.14 11.03 8.33
N PHE A 117 3.53 10.35 7.34
CA PHE A 117 3.98 9.04 6.86
C PHE A 117 5.45 9.06 6.39
N PHE A 118 5.86 10.13 5.70
CA PHE A 118 7.23 10.33 5.24
C PHE A 118 8.13 11.05 6.26
N ALA A 119 7.72 11.11 7.53
CA ALA A 119 8.45 11.78 8.61
C ALA A 119 8.72 13.29 8.37
N VAL A 120 7.88 13.93 7.56
CA VAL A 120 7.88 15.39 7.35
C VAL A 120 6.67 15.99 8.07
N GLY A 121 6.80 16.16 9.38
CA GLY A 121 5.71 16.62 10.24
C GLY A 121 5.36 18.11 10.10
N HIS A 122 4.27 18.49 10.78
CA HIS A 122 3.81 19.89 10.94
C HIS A 122 3.47 20.62 9.63
N GLY A 123 3.07 19.91 8.58
CA GLY A 123 2.73 20.52 7.28
C GLY A 123 3.95 21.09 6.55
N LEU A 124 5.16 20.78 7.03
CA LEU A 124 6.38 21.31 6.45
C LEU A 124 6.73 20.59 5.14
N LYS A 125 7.51 21.28 4.31
CA LYS A 125 8.12 20.72 3.09
C LYS A 125 9.62 20.87 3.22
N ARG A 126 10.28 19.89 3.83
CA ARG A 126 11.70 19.95 4.18
C ARG A 126 12.44 18.74 3.66
N ALA A 127 13.58 18.98 3.03
CA ALA A 127 14.52 17.92 2.72
C ALA A 127 15.17 17.41 4.01
N TYR A 128 15.27 16.10 4.15
CA TYR A 128 16.02 15.41 5.20
C TYR A 128 16.99 14.44 4.54
N GLN A 129 18.16 14.25 5.16
CA GLN A 129 19.23 13.34 4.72
C GLN A 129 19.54 12.35 5.81
#